data_AF-A0A1J3H558-F1
#
_entry.id   AF-A0A1J3H558-F1
#
_cell.length_a   1.000
_cell.length_b   1.000
_cell.length_c   1.000
_cell.angle_alpha   90.00
_cell.angle_beta   90.00
_cell.angle_gamma   90.00
#
_symmetry.space_group_name_H-M   'P 1'
#
loop_
_entity.id
_entity.type
_entity.pdbx_description
1 polymer ?
#
loop_
_entity_poly.entity_id
_entity_poly.type
_entity_poly.pdbx_seq_one_letter_code
_entity_poly.pdbx_strand_id
1 'polypeptide(L)'
;VKVMLHDQEYIFSPAIINEFLGLEPLTATEMKAEADADSVSQKTLAQLFTADKKAEWSEIYSIGMTPCFAALVIIASHNWIPSTHRNHVSIERAKLIYKLSAGIRVDFGQLVFDQVMSM
;
A
#
# COMPACT_ATOMS: atom_id res chain seq x y z
N VAL A 1 -17.19 -4.03 10.42
CA VAL A 1 -17.26 -3.92 11.89
C VAL A 1 -18.34 -2.92 12.26
N LYS A 2 -19.03 -3.10 13.39
CA LYS A 2 -19.97 -2.11 13.91
C LYS A 2 -19.23 -1.15 14.83
N VAL A 3 -19.40 0.15 14.63
CA VAL A 3 -18.78 1.21 15.42
C VAL A 3 -19.85 2.15 15.96
N MET A 4 -19.65 2.67 17.17
CA MET A 4 -20.59 3.58 17.83
C MET A 4 -20.06 5.00 17.77
N LEU A 5 -20.86 5.93 17.26
CA LEU A 5 -20.57 7.37 17.23
C LEU A 5 -21.81 8.13 17.71
N HIS A 6 -21.65 8.93 18.77
CA HIS A 6 -22.74 9.73 19.36
C HIS A 6 -24.06 8.94 19.56
N ASP A 7 -23.97 7.78 20.22
CA ASP A 7 -25.10 6.87 20.49
C ASP A 7 -25.79 6.29 19.25
N GLN A 8 -25.18 6.41 18.06
CA GLN A 8 -25.62 5.76 16.82
C GLN A 8 -24.63 4.68 16.37
N GLU A 9 -25.16 3.58 15.86
CA GLU A 9 -24.39 2.45 15.33
C GLU A 9 -24.19 2.61 13.82
N TYR A 10 -22.94 2.47 13.38
CA TYR A 10 -22.55 2.51 11.97
C TYR A 10 -21.82 1.23 11.58
N ILE A 11 -21.98 0.83 10.33
CA ILE A 11 -21.15 -0.22 9.72
C ILE A 11 -19.91 0.47 9.15
N PHE A 12 -18.74 0.06 9.60
CA PHE A 12 -17.46 0.43 9.03
C PHE A 12 -16.89 -0.78 8.29
N SER A 13 -16.69 -0.68 6.97
CA SER A 13 -16.17 -1.76 6.13
C SER A 13 -15.42 -1.21 4.92
N PRO A 14 -14.52 -2.00 4.29
CA PRO A 14 -13.85 -1.63 3.05
C PRO A 14 -14.82 -1.19 1.94
N ALA A 15 -15.94 -1.89 1.78
CA ALA A 15 -16.95 -1.60 0.77
C ALA A 15 -17.57 -0.20 0.97
N ILE A 16 -17.92 0.18 2.21
CA ILE A 16 -18.48 1.50 2.51
C ILE A 16 -17.45 2.61 2.25
N ILE A 17 -16.16 2.36 2.54
CA ILE A 17 -15.09 3.32 2.26
C ILE A 17 -14.92 3.50 0.74
N ASN A 18 -14.91 2.41 -0.03
CA ASN A 18 -14.82 2.47 -1.50
C ASN A 18 -16.01 3.22 -2.09
N GLU A 19 -17.22 2.94 -1.63
CA GLU A 19 -18.43 3.65 -2.04
C GLU A 19 -18.32 5.16 -1.76
N PHE A 20 -17.89 5.54 -0.56
CA PHE A 20 -17.65 6.94 -0.20
C PHE A 20 -16.62 7.63 -1.12
N LEU A 21 -15.57 6.92 -1.51
CA LEU A 21 -14.52 7.42 -2.40
C LEU A 21 -14.88 7.36 -3.89
N GLY A 22 -16.05 6.80 -4.25
CA GLY A 22 -16.44 6.58 -5.65
C GLY A 22 -15.58 5.54 -6.37
N LEU A 23 -15.01 4.58 -5.63
CA LEU A 23 -14.18 3.51 -6.17
C LEU A 23 -15.02 2.25 -6.41
N GLU A 24 -14.96 1.75 -7.64
CA GLU A 24 -15.60 0.47 -7.96
C GLU A 24 -14.85 -0.70 -7.29
N PRO A 25 -15.55 -1.75 -6.83
CA PRO A 25 -14.91 -2.97 -6.37
C PRO A 25 -13.97 -3.55 -7.43
N LEU A 26 -12.91 -4.21 -6.97
CA LEU A 26 -12.03 -4.95 -7.88
C LEU A 26 -12.78 -6.10 -8.56
N THR A 27 -12.57 -6.26 -9.85
CA THR A 27 -12.96 -7.45 -10.60
C THR A 27 -12.15 -8.66 -10.13
N ALA A 28 -12.64 -9.87 -10.38
CA ALA A 28 -11.91 -11.09 -10.03
C ALA A 28 -10.49 -11.16 -10.65
N THR A 29 -10.32 -10.60 -11.84
CA THR A 29 -9.01 -10.51 -12.51
C THR A 29 -8.08 -9.53 -11.80
N GLU A 30 -8.59 -8.36 -11.38
CA GLU A 30 -7.80 -7.37 -10.63
C GLU A 30 -7.44 -7.88 -9.23
N MET A 31 -8.37 -8.54 -8.53
CA MET A 31 -8.09 -9.18 -7.24
C MET A 31 -6.96 -10.21 -7.35
N LYS A 32 -6.96 -11.01 -8.43
CA LYS A 32 -5.88 -11.96 -8.70
C LYS A 32 -4.56 -11.24 -8.97
N ALA A 33 -4.57 -10.21 -9.81
CA ALA A 33 -3.37 -9.43 -10.11
C ALA A 33 -2.79 -8.76 -8.85
N GLU A 34 -3.65 -8.27 -7.96
CA GLU A 34 -3.25 -7.73 -6.67
C GLU A 34 -2.61 -8.79 -5.77
N ALA A 35 -3.22 -9.97 -5.65
CA ALA A 35 -2.69 -11.08 -4.85
C ALA A 35 -1.36 -11.63 -5.40
N ASP A 36 -1.24 -11.71 -6.74
CA ASP A 36 0.01 -12.10 -7.40
C ASP A 36 1.11 -11.07 -7.13
N ALA A 37 0.76 -9.77 -7.15
CA ALA A 37 1.68 -8.68 -6.80
C ALA A 37 2.13 -8.72 -5.33
N ASP A 38 1.27 -9.15 -4.41
CA ASP A 38 1.63 -9.35 -3.01
C ASP A 38 2.59 -10.53 -2.80
N SER A 39 2.71 -11.43 -3.77
CA SER A 39 3.63 -12.58 -3.74
C SER A 39 5.02 -12.25 -4.29
N VAL A 40 5.25 -11.04 -4.81
CA VAL A 40 6.56 -10.62 -5.32
C VAL A 40 7.61 -10.61 -4.21
N SER A 41 8.76 -11.21 -4.50
CA SER A 41 9.83 -11.37 -3.52
C SER A 41 10.46 -10.04 -3.12
N GLN A 42 10.93 -9.94 -1.88
CA GLN A 42 11.64 -8.74 -1.39
C GLN A 42 12.89 -8.45 -2.23
N LYS A 43 13.59 -9.48 -2.71
CA LYS A 43 14.73 -9.35 -3.61
C LYS A 43 14.35 -8.61 -4.90
N THR A 44 13.26 -9.03 -5.54
CA THR A 44 12.74 -8.39 -6.76
C THR A 44 12.39 -6.92 -6.50
N LEU A 45 11.75 -6.62 -5.37
CA LEU A 45 11.42 -5.24 -4.99
C LEU A 45 12.69 -4.39 -4.76
N ALA A 46 13.69 -4.93 -4.07
CA ALA A 46 14.96 -4.25 -3.80
C ALA A 46 15.70 -3.89 -5.10
N GLN A 47 15.77 -4.85 -6.02
CA GLN A 47 16.38 -4.66 -7.35
C GLN A 47 15.64 -3.59 -8.14
N LEU A 48 14.31 -3.70 -8.25
CA LEU A 48 13.47 -2.75 -8.95
C LEU A 48 13.65 -1.32 -8.43
N PHE A 49 13.59 -1.15 -7.11
CA PHE A 49 13.61 0.17 -6.49
C PHE A 49 14.97 0.87 -6.56
N THR A 50 16.06 0.10 -6.68
CA THR A 50 17.43 0.62 -6.66
C THR A 50 18.11 0.57 -8.03
N ALA A 51 17.37 0.22 -9.09
CA ALA A 51 17.92 -0.04 -10.43
C ALA A 51 19.08 -1.05 -10.37
N ASP A 52 18.81 -2.20 -9.76
CA ASP A 52 19.71 -3.36 -9.59
C ASP A 52 20.98 -3.10 -8.75
N LYS A 53 21.10 -1.93 -8.10
CA LYS A 53 22.26 -1.62 -7.24
C LYS A 53 22.28 -2.41 -5.94
N LYS A 54 21.13 -2.89 -5.46
CA LYS A 54 21.02 -3.80 -4.32
C LYS A 54 20.55 -5.18 -4.78
N ALA A 55 21.29 -6.21 -4.39
CA ALA A 55 20.97 -7.61 -4.71
C ALA A 55 20.01 -8.28 -3.71
N GLU A 56 19.89 -7.74 -2.50
CA GLU A 56 19.06 -8.30 -1.42
C GLU A 56 18.34 -7.18 -0.66
N TRP A 57 17.21 -7.53 -0.03
CA TRP A 57 16.46 -6.62 0.83
C TRP A 57 17.23 -6.38 2.14
N SER A 58 17.95 -5.28 2.18
CA SER A 58 18.56 -4.68 3.36
C SER A 58 17.89 -3.34 3.57
N GLU A 59 17.54 -2.97 4.81
CA GLU A 59 16.86 -1.72 5.19
C GLU A 59 16.90 -0.67 4.07
N ILE A 60 15.83 -0.62 3.29
CA ILE A 60 15.78 0.23 2.10
C ILE A 60 15.30 1.59 2.56
N TYR A 61 16.11 2.60 2.27
CA TYR A 61 15.80 3.99 2.51
C TYR A 61 15.63 4.71 1.18
N SER A 62 14.79 5.74 1.17
CA SER A 62 14.49 6.54 -0.03
C SER A 62 15.75 7.05 -0.76
N ILE A 63 16.82 7.37 -0.01
CA ILE A 63 18.09 7.86 -0.57
C ILE A 63 18.80 6.87 -1.51
N GLY A 64 18.56 5.57 -1.36
CA GLY A 64 19.16 4.52 -2.19
C GLY A 64 18.33 4.15 -3.42
N MET A 65 17.16 4.76 -3.61
CA MET A 65 16.19 4.40 -4.64
C MET A 65 16.32 5.29 -5.88
N THR A 66 15.70 4.89 -6.98
CA THR A 66 15.49 5.82 -8.10
C THR A 66 14.57 6.97 -7.68
N PRO A 67 14.69 8.17 -8.28
CA PRO A 67 13.91 9.33 -7.86
C PRO A 67 12.38 9.11 -7.87
N CYS A 68 11.86 8.36 -8.86
CA CYS A 68 10.45 8.05 -8.96
C CYS A 68 9.97 7.21 -7.76
N PHE A 69 10.66 6.11 -7.46
CA PHE A 69 10.30 5.25 -6.33
C PHE A 69 10.53 5.94 -4.98
N ALA A 70 11.57 6.75 -4.85
CA ALA A 70 11.81 7.55 -3.65
C ALA A 70 10.65 8.52 -3.37
N ALA A 71 10.15 9.22 -4.40
CA ALA A 71 9.01 10.11 -4.29
C ALA A 71 7.72 9.37 -3.90
N LEU A 72 7.45 8.22 -4.54
CA LEU A 72 6.30 7.38 -4.22
C LEU A 72 6.32 6.89 -2.77
N VAL A 73 7.48 6.45 -2.27
CA VAL A 73 7.65 6.05 -0.86
C VAL A 73 7.31 7.20 0.08
N ILE A 74 7.80 8.41 -0.20
CA ILE A 74 7.52 9.59 0.63
C ILE A 74 6.01 9.85 0.64
N ILE A 75 5.35 9.89 -0.51
CA ILE A 75 3.90 10.09 -0.61
C ILE A 75 3.14 9.03 0.21
N ALA A 76 3.47 7.75 0.03
CA ALA A 76 2.83 6.66 0.75
C ALA A 76 3.06 6.76 2.26
N SER A 77 4.27 7.14 2.70
CA SER A 77 4.64 7.28 4.12
C SER A 77 3.91 8.40 4.86
N HIS A 78 3.33 9.34 4.12
CA HIS A 78 2.59 10.47 4.68
C HIS A 78 1.08 10.27 4.59
N ASN A 79 0.58 9.57 3.56
CA ASN A 79 -0.85 9.60 3.22
C ASN A 79 -1.54 8.23 3.24
N TRP A 80 -0.84 7.15 2.88
CA TRP A 80 -1.50 5.87 2.62
C TRP A 80 -1.13 4.80 3.64
N ILE A 81 0.16 4.63 3.93
CA ILE A 81 0.66 3.73 4.98
C ILE A 81 1.58 4.56 5.87
N PRO A 82 1.00 5.44 6.72
CA PRO A 82 1.77 6.35 7.54
C PRO A 82 2.62 5.61 8.58
N SER A 83 3.80 6.17 8.87
CA SER A 83 4.68 5.64 9.93
C SER A 83 5.54 6.75 10.53
N THR A 84 6.06 6.55 11.74
CA THR A 84 7.04 7.45 12.37
C THR A 84 8.33 7.59 11.55
N HIS A 85 8.83 6.48 10.99
CA HIS A 85 10.05 6.45 10.17
C HIS A 85 9.74 6.61 8.67
N ARG A 86 9.49 7.84 8.24
CA ARG A 86 9.03 8.16 6.87
C ARG A 86 10.02 7.85 5.75
N ASN A 87 11.32 7.79 6.08
CA ASN A 87 12.37 7.49 5.11
C ASN A 87 12.64 5.98 4.93
N HIS A 88 12.17 5.14 5.86
CA HIS A 88 12.30 3.69 5.81
C HIS A 88 11.19 3.07 4.97
N VAL A 89 11.52 2.14 4.09
CA VAL A 89 10.54 1.41 3.27
C VAL A 89 10.17 0.10 3.98
N SER A 90 8.95 0.03 4.54
CA SER A 90 8.40 -1.26 5.01
C SER A 90 8.04 -2.16 3.82
N ILE A 91 7.95 -3.47 4.06
CA ILE A 91 7.54 -4.43 3.03
C ILE A 91 6.13 -4.11 2.50
N GLU A 92 5.20 -3.74 3.37
CA GLU A 92 3.84 -3.34 2.99
C GLU A 92 3.84 -2.12 2.06
N ARG A 93 4.63 -1.08 2.41
CA ARG A 93 4.78 0.10 1.57
C ARG A 93 5.43 -0.26 0.24
N ALA A 94 6.43 -1.14 0.26
CA ALA A 94 7.08 -1.63 -0.96
C ALA A 94 6.10 -2.30 -1.90
N LYS A 95 5.25 -3.20 -1.39
CA LYS A 95 4.22 -3.87 -2.18
C LYS A 95 3.22 -2.88 -2.76
N LEU A 96 2.74 -1.91 -1.96
CA LEU A 96 1.87 -0.84 -2.47
C LEU A 96 2.53 -0.05 -3.61
N ILE A 97 3.77 0.40 -3.42
CA ILE A 97 4.50 1.15 -4.44
C ILE A 97 4.72 0.33 -5.71
N TYR A 98 5.02 -0.96 -5.57
CA TYR A 98 5.13 -1.87 -6.70
C TYR A 98 3.82 -1.95 -7.49
N LYS A 99 2.68 -2.20 -6.83
CA LYS A 99 1.36 -2.26 -7.46
C LYS A 99 1.05 -0.97 -8.23
N LEU A 100 1.27 0.19 -7.60
CA LEU A 100 1.06 1.49 -8.22
C LEU A 100 1.96 1.72 -9.44
N SER A 101 3.23 1.35 -9.35
CA SER A 101 4.18 1.49 -10.46
C SER A 101 3.87 0.55 -11.64
N ALA A 102 3.25 -0.59 -11.36
CA ALA A 102 2.83 -1.57 -12.36
C ALA A 102 1.42 -1.30 -12.92
N GLY A 103 0.71 -0.26 -12.43
CA GLY A 103 -0.67 0.03 -12.82
C GLY A 103 -1.68 -1.00 -12.31
N ILE A 104 -1.31 -1.78 -11.29
CA ILE A 104 -2.19 -2.77 -10.65
C ILE A 104 -3.10 -2.01 -9.69
N ARG A 105 -4.42 -2.14 -9.90
CA ARG A 105 -5.41 -1.57 -8.99
C ARG A 105 -5.33 -2.25 -7.63
N VAL A 106 -5.56 -1.44 -6.59
CA VAL A 106 -5.59 -1.87 -5.20
C VAL A 106 -6.95 -1.58 -4.60
N ASP A 107 -7.40 -2.42 -3.68
CA ASP A 107 -8.56 -2.10 -2.87
C ASP A 107 -8.17 -1.03 -1.83
N PHE A 108 -8.38 0.24 -2.20
CA PHE A 108 -8.01 1.35 -1.34
C PHE A 108 -8.89 1.42 -0.09
N GLY A 109 -10.16 1.02 -0.18
CA GLY A 109 -11.06 0.90 0.97
C GLY A 109 -10.54 -0.12 1.97
N GLN A 110 -10.00 -1.25 1.49
CA GLN A 110 -9.34 -2.24 2.35
C GLN A 110 -8.09 -1.65 3.02
N LEU A 111 -7.25 -0.94 2.26
CA LEU A 111 -6.06 -0.28 2.80
C LEU A 111 -6.41 0.70 3.93
N VAL A 112 -7.41 1.57 3.72
CA VAL A 112 -7.86 2.53 4.76
C VAL A 112 -8.45 1.79 5.96
N PHE A 113 -9.29 0.79 5.71
CA PHE A 113 -9.88 -0.02 6.77
C PHE A 113 -8.80 -0.66 7.64
N ASP A 114 -7.78 -1.27 7.03
CA ASP A 114 -6.67 -1.91 7.75
C ASP A 114 -5.87 -0.89 8.56
N GLN A 115 -5.59 0.30 8.03
CA GLN A 115 -4.91 1.35 8.78
C GLN A 115 -5.70 1.81 10.01
N VAL A 116 -7.02 1.95 9.90
CA VAL A 116 -7.88 2.34 11.03
C VAL A 116 -7.99 1.23 12.06
N MET A 117 -8.05 -0.02 11.62
CA MET A 117 -8.25 -1.19 12.50
C MET A 117 -6.95 -1.74 13.11
N SER A 118 -5.79 -1.43 12.53
CA SER A 118 -4.47 -1.83 13.04
C SER A 118 -3.87 -0.83 14.05
N MET A 119 -4.53 0.31 14.27
CA MET A 119 -4.21 1.27 15.32
C MET A 119 -4.57 0.77 16.72
#